data_AF-V4ZR61-F1
#
_entry.id   AF-V4ZR61-F1
#
_cell.length_a   1.000
_cell.length_b   1.000
_cell.length_c   1.000
_cell.angle_alpha   90.00
_cell.angle_beta   90.00
_cell.angle_gamma   90.00
#
_symmetry.space_group_name_H-M   'P 1'
#
loop_
_entity.id
_entity.type
_entity.pdbx_description
1 polymer ?
#
loop_
_entity_poly.entity_id
_entity_poly.type
_entity_poly.pdbx_seq_one_letter_code
_entity_poly.pdbx_strand_id
1 'polypeptide(L)'
;MNSGDRVRVDHPDGTEVGTLMPSTTDDHLVLKLAGGYNVGVARAGADVEVLERSAREVDAVDSPETGSATTVEFDGDLPTVALVSTGGTIASTVDYRTGAVTARFDAEDVLR
;
A
#
# COMPACT_ATOMS: atom_id res chain seq x y z
N MET A 1 -14.22 -12.82 -2.22
CA MET A 1 -12.78 -12.67 -1.97
C MET A 1 -12.45 -11.23 -2.26
N ASN A 2 -11.78 -10.57 -1.32
CA ASN A 2 -11.46 -9.15 -1.39
C ASN A 2 -9.94 -8.98 -1.30
N SER A 3 -9.43 -7.85 -1.78
CA SER A 3 -8.04 -7.47 -1.51
C SER A 3 -7.81 -7.46 0.00
N GLY A 4 -6.67 -8.02 0.43
CA GLY A 4 -6.35 -8.21 1.85
C GLY A 4 -6.70 -9.57 2.43
N ASP A 5 -7.51 -10.36 1.73
CA ASP A 5 -7.70 -11.77 2.09
C ASP A 5 -6.39 -12.55 1.86
N ARG A 6 -6.06 -13.46 2.77
CA ARG A 6 -5.00 -14.45 2.55
C ARG A 6 -5.59 -15.65 1.86
N VAL A 7 -5.02 -16.03 0.73
CA VAL A 7 -5.58 -17.05 -0.16
C VAL A 7 -4.53 -18.06 -0.59
N ARG A 8 -4.98 -19.28 -0.86
CA ARG A 8 -4.24 -20.27 -1.64
C ARG A 8 -4.81 -20.25 -3.06
N VAL A 9 -3.94 -20.21 -4.04
CA VAL A 9 -4.30 -20.31 -5.46
C VAL A 9 -3.59 -21.52 -6.03
N ASP A 10 -4.37 -22.47 -6.54
CA ASP A 10 -3.87 -23.62 -7.29
C ASP A 10 -4.03 -23.33 -8.79
N HIS A 11 -2.99 -23.54 -9.58
CA HIS A 11 -2.98 -23.31 -11.02
C HIS A 11 -2.12 -24.37 -11.75
N PRO A 12 -2.09 -24.43 -13.09
CA PRO A 12 -1.43 -25.51 -13.82
C PRO A 12 0.07 -25.69 -13.53
N ASP A 13 0.78 -24.62 -13.15
CA ASP A 13 2.22 -24.67 -12.91
C ASP A 13 2.59 -24.76 -11.42
N GLY A 14 1.62 -24.73 -10.50
CA GLY A 14 1.91 -24.77 -9.08
C GLY A 14 0.80 -24.26 -8.16
N THR A 15 1.22 -23.94 -6.94
CA THR A 15 0.35 -23.42 -5.87
C THR A 15 1.05 -22.27 -5.17
N GLU A 16 0.38 -21.12 -5.08
CA GLU A 16 0.85 -19.96 -4.35
C GLU A 16 -0.03 -19.69 -3.13
N VAL A 17 0.62 -19.24 -2.06
CA VAL A 17 -0.09 -18.76 -0.87
C VAL A 17 0.40 -17.35 -0.55
N GLY A 18 -0.52 -16.41 -0.51
CA GLY A 18 -0.20 -15.00 -0.34
C GLY A 18 -1.41 -14.16 0.06
N THR A 19 -1.17 -12.86 0.27
CA THR A 19 -2.24 -11.88 0.44
C THR A 19 -2.70 -11.43 -0.94
N LEU A 20 -4.00 -11.45 -1.21
CA LEU A 20 -4.55 -10.91 -2.44
C LEU A 20 -4.38 -9.40 -2.47
N MET A 21 -3.75 -8.89 -3.52
CA MET A 21 -3.50 -7.48 -3.73
C MET A 21 -4.45 -6.92 -4.79
N PRO A 22 -4.71 -5.60 -4.80
CA PRO A 22 -5.39 -4.94 -5.90
C PRO A 22 -4.69 -5.24 -7.25
N SER A 23 -5.49 -5.44 -8.30
CA SER A 23 -5.02 -5.65 -9.67
C SER A 23 -5.59 -4.56 -10.57
N THR A 24 -4.83 -4.15 -11.58
CA THR A 24 -5.29 -3.19 -12.60
C THR A 24 -6.15 -3.84 -13.68
N THR A 25 -6.15 -5.19 -13.75
CA THR A 25 -6.97 -5.98 -14.66
C THR A 25 -7.65 -7.13 -13.94
N ASP A 26 -8.77 -7.59 -14.51
CA ASP A 26 -9.51 -8.74 -13.97
C ASP A 26 -8.94 -10.09 -14.42
N ASP A 27 -8.00 -10.13 -15.36
CA ASP A 27 -7.47 -11.38 -15.92
C ASP A 27 -6.49 -12.10 -14.99
N HIS A 28 -5.91 -11.38 -14.03
CA HIS A 28 -4.89 -11.91 -13.12
C HIS A 28 -5.27 -11.71 -11.65
N LEU A 29 -4.81 -12.62 -10.81
CA LEU A 29 -4.72 -12.45 -9.37
C LEU A 29 -3.31 -11.96 -9.07
N VAL A 30 -3.20 -10.89 -8.28
CA VAL A 30 -1.91 -10.43 -7.76
C VAL A 30 -1.81 -10.90 -6.32
N LEU A 31 -0.80 -11.71 -6.01
CA LEU A 31 -0.55 -12.23 -4.67
C LEU A 31 0.75 -11.64 -4.13
N LYS A 32 0.72 -11.09 -2.92
CA LYS A 32 1.93 -10.77 -2.16
C LYS A 32 2.33 -11.98 -1.33
N LEU A 33 3.45 -12.59 -1.69
CA LEU A 33 4.00 -13.75 -0.99
C LEU A 33 4.59 -13.34 0.36
N ALA A 34 4.79 -14.31 1.25
CA ALA A 34 5.42 -14.07 2.56
C ALA A 34 6.82 -13.45 2.45
N GLY A 35 7.55 -13.72 1.36
CA GLY A 35 8.85 -13.10 1.06
C GLY A 35 8.78 -11.65 0.58
N GLY A 36 7.59 -11.05 0.46
CA GLY A 36 7.38 -9.66 0.06
C GLY A 36 7.25 -9.42 -1.45
N TYR A 37 7.61 -10.41 -2.28
CA TYR A 37 7.42 -10.38 -3.73
C TYR A 37 5.95 -10.43 -4.11
N ASN A 38 5.58 -9.68 -5.15
CA ASN A 38 4.28 -9.82 -5.81
C ASN A 38 4.40 -10.78 -6.99
N VAL A 39 3.43 -11.66 -7.16
CA VAL A 39 3.31 -12.56 -8.31
C VAL A 39 1.94 -12.40 -8.96
N GLY A 40 1.89 -12.51 -10.27
CA GLY A 40 0.65 -12.52 -11.05
C GLY A 40 0.31 -13.95 -11.46
N VAL A 41 -0.89 -14.40 -11.12
CA VAL A 41 -1.42 -15.71 -11.52
C VAL A 41 -2.59 -15.48 -12.47
N ALA A 42 -2.62 -16.12 -13.63
CA ALA A 42 -3.76 -16.04 -14.53
C ALA A 42 -5.01 -16.60 -13.84
N ARG A 43 -6.14 -15.88 -13.90
CA ARG A 43 -7.40 -16.37 -13.29
C ARG A 43 -7.99 -17.56 -14.02
N ALA A 44 -7.78 -17.63 -15.33
CA ALA A 44 -8.30 -18.72 -16.13
C ALA A 44 -7.64 -20.04 -15.72
N GLY A 45 -8.44 -20.98 -15.21
CA GLY A 45 -7.96 -22.28 -14.76
C GLY A 45 -7.27 -22.27 -13.39
N ALA A 46 -7.42 -21.18 -12.62
CA ALA A 46 -6.97 -21.12 -11.23
C ALA A 46 -8.14 -21.39 -10.27
N ASP A 47 -7.90 -22.25 -9.28
CA ASP A 47 -8.80 -22.51 -8.17
C ASP A 47 -8.33 -21.73 -6.94
N VAL A 48 -9.26 -21.03 -6.27
CA VAL A 48 -8.91 -20.10 -5.18
C VAL A 48 -9.64 -20.47 -3.89
N GLU A 49 -8.85 -20.70 -2.84
CA GLU A 49 -9.32 -20.96 -1.48
C GLU A 49 -8.97 -19.76 -0.58
N VAL A 50 -9.97 -19.19 0.08
CA VAL A 50 -9.74 -18.15 1.10
C VAL A 50 -9.38 -18.81 2.42
N LEU A 51 -8.14 -18.60 2.87
CA LEU A 51 -7.61 -19.13 4.12
C LEU A 51 -7.96 -18.24 5.30
N GLU A 52 -7.92 -16.92 5.10
CA GLU A 52 -8.19 -15.92 6.13
C GLU A 52 -8.75 -14.64 5.48
N ARG A 53 -9.87 -14.12 6.00
CA ARG A 53 -10.47 -12.88 5.50
C ARG A 53 -9.87 -11.67 6.19
N SER A 54 -9.65 -10.60 5.43
CA SER A 54 -9.11 -9.34 5.96
C SER A 54 -7.82 -9.54 6.77
N ALA A 55 -6.99 -10.50 6.34
CA ALA A 55 -5.68 -10.75 6.95
C ALA A 55 -4.78 -9.49 6.88
N ARG A 56 -5.07 -8.59 5.93
CA ARG A 56 -4.40 -7.30 5.79
C ARG A 56 -5.36 -6.23 5.30
N GLU A 57 -5.23 -5.02 5.85
CA GLU A 57 -5.77 -3.82 5.20
C GLU A 57 -4.87 -3.41 4.04
N VAL A 58 -5.42 -3.41 2.83
CA VAL A 58 -4.69 -3.06 1.59
C VAL A 58 -5.28 -1.84 0.90
N ASP A 59 -6.50 -1.45 1.29
CA ASP A 59 -7.22 -0.28 0.81
C ASP A 59 -7.27 0.85 1.87
N ALA A 60 -6.57 0.69 2.99
CA ALA A 60 -6.45 1.75 3.97
C ALA A 60 -5.60 2.87 3.34
N VAL A 61 -6.27 3.89 2.83
CA VAL A 61 -5.71 5.24 2.78
C VAL A 61 -5.30 5.52 4.21
N ASP A 62 -4.01 5.52 4.50
CA ASP A 62 -3.48 5.80 5.83
C ASP A 62 -4.22 7.02 6.37
N SER A 63 -5.14 6.81 7.31
CA SER A 63 -5.49 7.88 8.22
C SER A 63 -4.16 8.29 8.83
N PRO A 64 -3.80 9.58 8.82
CA PRO A 64 -2.48 10.03 9.22
C PRO A 64 -2.20 9.36 10.57
N GLU A 65 -1.20 8.48 10.59
CA GLU A 65 -0.79 7.83 11.82
C GLU A 65 -0.67 8.97 12.83
N THR A 66 -1.44 8.90 13.91
CA THR A 66 -1.39 9.87 15.02
C THR A 66 -0.09 9.65 15.80
N GLY A 67 1.00 9.38 15.10
CA GLY A 67 2.34 9.13 15.56
C GLY A 67 3.06 10.46 15.72
N SER A 68 2.86 11.05 16.90
CA SER A 68 3.52 12.26 17.40
C SER A 68 3.35 13.47 16.50
N ALA A 69 2.52 14.43 16.94
CA ALA A 69 2.58 15.78 16.41
C ALA A 69 4.01 16.31 16.60
N THR A 70 4.83 16.22 15.57
CA THR A 70 6.15 16.86 15.57
C THR A 70 5.85 18.35 15.57
N THR A 71 6.02 18.99 16.72
CA THR A 71 5.80 20.43 16.81
C THR A 71 6.84 21.11 15.93
N VAL A 72 6.40 21.70 14.82
CA VAL A 72 7.29 22.46 13.94
C VAL A 72 7.70 23.72 14.68
N GLU A 73 8.98 23.85 14.99
CA GLU A 73 9.53 25.10 15.52
C GLU A 73 9.94 26.01 14.36
N PHE A 74 9.44 27.24 14.37
CA PHE A 74 9.77 28.25 13.37
C PHE A 74 10.85 29.17 13.91
N ASP A 75 11.95 29.29 13.17
CA ASP A 75 13.00 30.26 13.43
C ASP A 75 12.59 31.64 12.87
N GLY A 76 12.60 32.66 13.72
CA GLY A 76 12.23 34.03 13.35
C GLY A 76 13.25 34.74 12.44
N ASP A 77 14.48 34.23 12.35
CA ASP A 77 15.52 34.76 11.46
C ASP A 77 15.42 34.21 10.03
N LEU A 78 14.58 33.18 9.81
CA LEU A 78 14.36 32.57 8.50
C LEU A 78 13.16 33.19 7.78
N PRO A 79 13.20 33.29 6.43
CA PRO A 79 12.06 33.79 5.67
C PRO A 79 10.90 32.79 5.67
N THR A 80 9.66 33.30 5.72
CA THR A 80 8.46 32.49 5.52
C THR A 80 8.34 32.06 4.06
N VAL A 81 8.20 30.76 3.81
CA VAL A 81 7.98 30.18 2.49
C VAL A 81 6.63 29.46 2.47
N ALA A 82 5.78 29.77 1.48
CA ALA A 82 4.53 29.06 1.26
C ALA A 82 4.75 27.85 0.35
N LEU A 83 4.27 26.68 0.77
CA LEU A 83 4.24 25.47 -0.05
C LEU A 83 2.82 25.30 -0.62
N VAL A 84 2.68 25.44 -1.94
CA VAL A 84 1.40 25.26 -2.64
C VAL A 84 1.49 24.00 -3.48
N SER A 85 0.74 22.96 -3.10
CA SER A 85 0.66 21.74 -3.89
C SER A 85 -0.33 21.91 -5.05
N THR A 86 0.13 21.63 -6.27
CA THR A 86 -0.69 21.64 -7.48
C THR A 86 -0.76 20.27 -8.15
N GLY A 87 -0.45 19.20 -7.39
CA GLY A 87 0.03 17.93 -7.92
C GLY A 87 1.56 17.86 -7.90
N GLY A 88 2.15 16.81 -8.49
CA GLY A 88 3.60 16.59 -8.40
C GLY A 88 4.05 16.32 -6.96
N THR A 89 3.86 15.09 -6.50
CA THR A 89 4.17 14.69 -5.12
C THR A 89 5.67 14.82 -4.84
N ILE A 90 6.05 15.60 -3.81
CA ILE A 90 7.45 15.78 -3.36
C ILE A 90 7.78 15.05 -2.05
N ALA A 91 6.75 14.58 -1.32
CA ALA A 91 6.88 13.80 -0.11
C ALA A 91 5.83 12.68 -0.10
N SER A 92 6.21 11.49 0.33
CA SER A 92 5.33 10.33 0.42
C SER A 92 5.78 9.36 1.51
N THR A 93 4.86 8.53 1.97
CA THR A 93 5.16 7.39 2.84
C THR A 93 4.96 6.10 2.06
N VAL A 94 5.85 5.14 2.29
CA VAL A 94 5.74 3.79 1.72
C VAL A 94 5.33 2.83 2.83
N ASP A 95 4.16 2.21 2.69
CA ASP A 95 3.80 1.07 3.51
C ASP A 95 4.44 -0.18 2.90
N TYR A 96 5.56 -0.66 3.44
CA TYR A 96 6.30 -1.82 2.90
C TYR A 96 5.50 -3.13 2.95
N ARG A 97 4.50 -3.15 3.82
CA ARG A 97 3.62 -4.26 4.12
C ARG A 97 2.69 -4.57 2.93
N THR A 98 2.16 -3.54 2.29
CA THR A 98 1.28 -3.60 1.11
C THR A 98 2.07 -3.26 -0.16
N GLY A 99 3.02 -2.34 -0.06
CA GLY A 99 3.71 -1.70 -1.17
C GLY A 99 3.00 -0.42 -1.65
N ALA A 100 1.96 0.03 -0.94
CA ALA A 100 1.26 1.27 -1.24
C ALA A 100 2.17 2.49 -0.98
N VAL A 101 1.98 3.51 -1.81
CA VAL A 101 2.65 4.81 -1.68
C VAL A 101 1.57 5.87 -1.48
N THR A 102 1.59 6.53 -0.34
CA THR A 102 0.63 7.58 0.02
C THR A 102 1.32 8.93 -0.07
N ALA A 103 0.76 9.84 -0.87
CA ALA A 103 1.26 11.20 -0.98
C ALA A 103 1.05 11.97 0.33
N ARG A 104 2.00 12.82 0.68
CA ARG A 104 1.93 13.71 1.84
C ARG A 104 1.89 15.16 1.39
N PHE A 105 1.04 15.95 2.03
CA PHE A 105 0.76 17.34 1.62
C PHE A 105 0.94 18.36 2.75
N ASP A 106 0.91 17.91 4.00
CA ASP A 106 1.12 18.79 5.16
C ASP A 106 2.60 19.12 5.32
N ALA A 107 2.91 20.35 5.75
CA ALA A 107 4.28 20.81 5.94
C ALA A 107 5.05 19.93 6.94
N GLU A 108 4.37 19.43 7.97
CA GLU A 108 4.92 18.48 8.95
C GLU A 108 5.42 17.19 8.31
N ASP A 109 4.68 16.65 7.34
CA ASP A 109 5.05 15.40 6.67
C ASP A 109 6.19 15.58 5.68
N VAL A 110 6.40 16.79 5.14
CA VAL A 110 7.55 17.11 4.30
C VAL A 110 8.83 17.27 5.12
N LEU A 111 8.71 17.68 6.40
CA LEU A 111 9.83 17.91 7.30
C LEU A 111 10.25 16.67 8.10
N ARG A 112 9.56 15.54 7.93
CA ARG A 112 9.86 14.26 8.60
C ARG A 112 11.09 13.55 8.05
#